data_AF-A0A963ZG95-F1
#
_entry.id   AF-A0A963ZG95-F1
#
_cell.length_a   1.000
_cell.length_b   1.000
_cell.length_c   1.000
_cell.angle_alpha   90.00
_cell.angle_beta   90.00
_cell.angle_gamma   90.00
#
_symmetry.space_group_name_H-M   'P 1'
#
loop_
_entity.id
_entity.type
_entity.pdbx_description
1 polymer ?
#
loop_
_entity_poly.entity_id
_entity_poly.type
_entity_poly.pdbx_seq_one_letter_code
_entity_poly.pdbx_strand_id
1 'polypeptide(L)'
;MSNLEKISIWILVGILLLLSSAYVYGVGSQLQEMIARPVRISYFLTDLAILYPLAIATIVGMFKQKKWGRQFFLLTIGALLFDMAHQVCYLIWENYSGLTLFIPVTLLLLIVGYAAFTYYALYLHQRKTLNEPEHV
;
A
#
# COMPACT_ATOMS: atom_id res chain seq x y z
N MET A 1 -20.11 -2.57 -6.03
CA MET A 1 -18.68 -2.21 -6.26
C MET A 1 -18.50 -1.74 -7.69
N SER A 2 -17.97 -0.54 -7.90
CA SER A 2 -17.72 0.04 -9.23
C SER A 2 -16.52 -0.62 -9.94
N ASN A 3 -16.41 -0.46 -11.26
CA ASN A 3 -15.24 -0.94 -12.01
C ASN A 3 -13.93 -0.28 -11.56
N LEU A 4 -13.98 1.00 -11.15
CA LEU A 4 -12.82 1.73 -10.63
C LEU A 4 -12.35 1.16 -9.28
N GLU A 5 -13.27 0.80 -8.39
CA GLU A 5 -12.93 0.14 -7.13
C GLU A 5 -12.27 -1.23 -7.37
N LYS A 6 -12.79 -2.03 -8.32
CA LYS A 6 -12.18 -3.32 -8.72
C LYS A 6 -10.75 -3.13 -9.22
N ILE A 7 -10.53 -2.19 -10.14
CA ILE A 7 -9.21 -1.88 -10.69
C ILE A 7 -8.27 -1.46 -9.56
N SER A 8 -8.74 -0.59 -8.66
CA SER A 8 -7.94 -0.11 -7.54
C SER A 8 -7.48 -1.25 -6.63
N ILE A 9 -8.36 -2.21 -6.32
CA ILE A 9 -8.00 -3.40 -5.53
C ILE A 9 -6.95 -4.25 -6.26
N TRP A 10 -7.09 -4.47 -7.56
CA TRP A 10 -6.11 -5.25 -8.31
C TRP A 10 -4.74 -4.57 -8.39
N ILE A 11 -4.71 -3.24 -8.49
CA ILE A 11 -3.46 -2.47 -8.39
C ILE A 11 -2.84 -2.65 -7.01
N LEU A 12 -3.63 -2.56 -5.93
CA LEU A 12 -3.15 -2.81 -4.56
C LEU A 12 -2.54 -4.21 -4.43
N VAL A 13 -3.24 -5.24 -4.92
CA VAL A 13 -2.75 -6.62 -4.93
C VAL A 13 -1.44 -6.73 -5.70
N GLY A 14 -1.35 -6.11 -6.89
CA GLY A 14 -0.13 -6.09 -7.69
C GLY A 14 1.05 -5.44 -6.96
N ILE A 15 0.82 -4.29 -6.31
CA ILE A 15 1.83 -3.60 -5.49
C ILE A 15 2.30 -4.50 -4.35
N LEU A 16 1.37 -5.14 -3.63
CA LEU A 16 1.71 -6.02 -2.52
C LEU A 16 2.50 -7.24 -2.98
N LEU A 17 2.11 -7.87 -4.10
CA LEU A 17 2.86 -9.01 -4.66
C LEU A 17 4.28 -8.61 -5.09
N LEU A 18 4.44 -7.43 -5.68
CA LEU A 18 5.74 -6.89 -6.05
C LEU A 18 6.61 -6.67 -4.80
N LEU A 19 6.06 -6.01 -3.77
CA LEU A 19 6.74 -5.76 -2.50
C LEU A 19 7.10 -7.07 -1.77
N SER A 20 6.16 -8.02 -1.70
CA SER A 20 6.40 -9.36 -1.13
C SER A 20 7.56 -10.04 -1.86
N SER A 21 7.57 -10.01 -3.18
CA SER A 21 8.58 -10.67 -4.01
C SER A 21 9.95 -10.03 -3.83
N ALA A 22 10.02 -8.70 -3.77
CA ALA A 22 11.24 -7.96 -3.45
C ALA A 22 11.76 -8.34 -2.05
N TYR A 23 10.87 -8.46 -1.06
CA TYR A 23 11.23 -8.90 0.28
C TYR A 23 11.73 -10.33 0.33
N VAL A 24 11.02 -11.29 -0.29
CA VAL A 24 11.44 -12.70 -0.34
C VAL A 24 12.80 -12.83 -0.99
N TYR A 25 13.05 -12.10 -2.08
CA TYR A 25 14.35 -12.04 -2.73
C TYR A 25 15.43 -11.44 -1.81
N GLY A 26 15.14 -10.32 -1.14
CA GLY A 26 16.08 -9.66 -0.22
C GLY A 26 16.43 -10.52 1.00
N VAL A 27 15.42 -11.14 1.63
CA VAL A 27 15.59 -12.09 2.74
C VAL A 27 16.42 -13.29 2.27
N GLY A 28 16.09 -13.87 1.11
CA GLY A 28 16.76 -15.07 0.59
C GLY A 28 18.23 -14.84 0.20
N SER A 29 18.55 -13.63 -0.29
CA SER A 29 19.91 -13.29 -0.73
C SER A 29 20.80 -12.69 0.37
N GLN A 30 20.21 -12.04 1.38
CA GLN A 30 20.95 -11.27 2.40
C GLN A 30 20.43 -11.46 3.83
N LEU A 31 20.04 -12.70 4.18
CA LEU A 31 19.47 -13.00 5.51
C LEU A 31 20.34 -12.52 6.68
N GLN A 32 21.66 -12.70 6.58
CA GLN A 32 22.59 -12.28 7.63
C GLN A 32 22.61 -10.76 7.84
N GLU A 33 22.52 -9.97 6.77
CA GLU A 33 22.44 -8.50 6.88
C GLU A 33 21.11 -8.03 7.46
N MET A 34 20.02 -8.75 7.17
CA MET A 34 18.71 -8.47 7.77
C MET A 34 18.76 -8.67 9.28
N ILE A 35 19.37 -9.76 9.74
CA ILE A 35 19.52 -10.04 11.18
C ILE A 35 20.45 -9.02 11.85
N ALA A 36 21.51 -8.61 11.17
CA ALA A 36 22.46 -7.62 11.69
C ALA A 36 21.88 -6.20 11.82
N ARG A 37 20.74 -5.90 11.20
CA ARG A 37 20.10 -4.57 11.23
C ARG A 37 18.69 -4.65 11.81
N PRO A 38 18.50 -4.42 13.13
CA PRO A 38 17.22 -4.54 13.81
C PRO A 38 16.08 -3.77 13.14
N VAL A 39 16.38 -2.59 12.60
CA VAL A 39 15.44 -1.73 11.87
C VAL A 39 14.81 -2.46 10.67
N ARG A 40 15.57 -3.27 9.92
CA ARG A 40 15.05 -4.03 8.76
C ARG A 40 14.06 -5.12 9.20
N ILE A 41 14.32 -5.74 10.36
CA ILE A 41 13.39 -6.71 10.97
C ILE A 41 12.12 -6.00 11.46
N SER A 42 12.25 -4.81 12.03
CA SER A 42 11.08 -4.02 12.48
C SER A 42 10.13 -3.71 11.33
N TYR A 43 10.63 -3.31 10.15
CA TYR A 43 9.78 -3.12 8.97
C TYR A 43 9.12 -4.42 8.53
N PHE A 44 9.89 -5.50 8.44
CA PHE A 44 9.34 -6.80 8.05
C PHE A 44 8.21 -7.28 8.97
N LEU A 45 8.40 -7.11 10.29
CA LEU A 45 7.37 -7.44 11.27
C LEU A 45 6.17 -6.50 11.18
N THR A 46 6.39 -5.21 10.93
CA THR A 46 5.31 -4.23 10.74
C THR A 46 4.48 -4.58 9.52
N ASP A 47 5.13 -4.95 8.41
CA ASP A 47 4.44 -5.37 7.19
C ASP A 47 3.59 -6.62 7.43
N LEU A 48 4.19 -7.64 8.05
CA LEU A 48 3.50 -8.90 8.36
C LEU A 48 2.35 -8.74 9.37
N ALA A 49 2.53 -7.92 10.40
CA ALA A 49 1.58 -7.81 11.49
C ALA A 49 0.49 -6.76 11.23
N ILE A 50 0.75 -5.76 10.38
CA ILE A 50 -0.14 -4.63 10.16
C ILE A 50 -0.53 -4.52 8.69
N LEU A 51 0.44 -4.34 7.78
CA LEU A 51 0.14 -4.03 6.38
C LEU A 51 -0.60 -5.16 5.67
N TYR A 52 -0.10 -6.40 5.74
CA TYR A 52 -0.75 -7.55 5.09
C TYR A 52 -2.13 -7.85 5.70
N PRO A 53 -2.33 -7.89 7.02
CA PRO A 53 -3.66 -8.05 7.61
C PRO A 53 -4.63 -6.95 7.17
N LEU A 54 -4.20 -5.68 7.13
CA LEU A 54 -5.01 -4.57 6.64
C LEU A 54 -5.36 -4.73 5.16
N ALA A 55 -4.40 -5.16 4.33
CA ALA A 55 -4.62 -5.42 2.92
C ALA A 55 -5.60 -6.58 2.69
N ILE A 56 -5.47 -7.68 3.43
CA ILE A 56 -6.39 -8.81 3.35
C ILE A 56 -7.78 -8.39 3.80
N ALA A 57 -7.90 -7.68 4.92
CA ALA A 57 -9.17 -7.15 5.41
C ALA A 57 -9.80 -6.23 4.35
N THR A 58 -9.01 -5.33 3.76
CA THR A 58 -9.41 -4.46 2.66
C THR A 58 -10.00 -5.26 1.48
N ILE A 59 -9.26 -6.25 0.98
CA ILE A 59 -9.67 -7.09 -0.15
C ILE A 59 -11.00 -7.77 0.18
N VAL A 60 -11.07 -8.47 1.32
CA VAL A 60 -12.27 -9.21 1.75
C VAL A 60 -13.46 -8.27 1.94
N GLY A 61 -13.25 -7.13 2.61
CA GLY A 61 -14.29 -6.15 2.91
C GLY A 61 -14.85 -5.50 1.66
N MET A 62 -13.98 -5.13 0.71
CA MET A 62 -14.38 -4.53 -0.56
C MET A 62 -15.13 -5.54 -1.45
N PHE A 63 -14.64 -6.78 -1.57
CA PHE A 63 -15.35 -7.83 -2.33
C PHE A 63 -16.70 -8.19 -1.72
N LYS A 64 -16.82 -8.19 -0.39
CA LYS A 64 -18.10 -8.38 0.33
C LYS A 64 -18.96 -7.12 0.42
N GLN A 65 -18.56 -6.03 -0.24
CA GLN A 65 -19.26 -4.74 -0.27
C GLN A 65 -19.59 -4.19 1.13
N LYS A 66 -18.70 -4.42 2.10
CA LYS A 66 -18.87 -3.94 3.48
C LYS A 66 -18.27 -2.53 3.62
N LYS A 67 -18.94 -1.67 4.41
CA LYS A 67 -18.51 -0.28 4.65
C LYS A 67 -17.09 -0.18 5.23
N TRP A 68 -16.74 -1.09 6.15
CA TRP A 68 -15.40 -1.15 6.75
C TRP A 68 -14.29 -1.48 5.73
N GLY A 69 -14.61 -2.15 4.62
CA GLY A 69 -13.64 -2.46 3.57
C GLY A 69 -13.01 -1.20 2.96
N ARG A 70 -13.81 -0.15 2.77
CA ARG A 70 -13.32 1.15 2.26
C ARG A 70 -12.44 1.88 3.26
N GLN A 71 -12.76 1.78 4.55
CA GLN A 71 -11.96 2.41 5.61
C GLN A 71 -10.60 1.73 5.72
N PHE A 72 -10.56 0.39 5.75
CA PHE A 72 -9.31 -0.35 5.72
C PHE A 72 -8.54 -0.15 4.43
N PHE A 73 -9.23 0.04 3.29
CA PHE A 73 -8.58 0.35 2.03
C PHE A 73 -7.76 1.64 2.12
N LEU A 74 -8.37 2.72 2.64
CA LEU A 74 -7.68 4.00 2.85
C LEU A 74 -6.53 3.88 3.86
N LEU A 75 -6.74 3.13 4.95
CA LEU A 75 -5.68 2.87 5.94
C LEU A 75 -4.51 2.09 5.35
N THR A 76 -4.78 1.10 4.50
CA THR A 76 -3.74 0.30 3.82
C THR A 76 -2.91 1.18 2.88
N ILE A 77 -3.55 2.04 2.09
CA ILE A 77 -2.83 3.00 1.25
C ILE A 77 -2.03 3.99 2.09
N GLY A 78 -2.60 4.49 3.19
CA GLY A 78 -1.89 5.38 4.11
C GLY A 78 -0.66 4.72 4.73
N ALA A 79 -0.78 3.46 5.14
CA ALA A 79 0.33 2.68 5.66
C ALA A 79 1.43 2.48 4.60
N LEU A 80 1.07 2.12 3.35
CA LEU A 80 2.02 2.02 2.24
C LEU A 80 2.75 3.34 1.96
N LEU A 81 2.01 4.46 1.97
CA LEU A 81 2.60 5.77 1.77
C LEU A 81 3.58 6.14 2.87
N PHE A 82 3.19 5.92 4.12
CA PHE A 82 4.05 6.18 5.28
C PHE A 82 5.31 5.33 5.22
N ASP A 83 5.18 4.02 4.98
CA ASP A 83 6.31 3.10 4.92
C ASP A 83 7.31 3.48 3.82
N MET A 84 6.81 3.75 2.61
CA MET A 84 7.65 4.17 1.49
C MET A 84 8.29 5.54 1.70
N ALA A 85 7.57 6.50 2.27
CA ALA A 85 8.13 7.81 2.59
C ALA A 85 9.22 7.69 3.64
N HIS A 86 8.98 6.90 4.69
CA HIS A 86 9.95 6.64 5.75
C HIS A 86 11.18 5.90 5.21
N GLN A 87 11.01 4.94 4.31
CA GLN A 87 12.12 4.25 3.64
C GLN A 87 12.98 5.21 2.81
N VAL A 88 12.35 6.11 2.04
CA VAL A 88 13.07 7.16 1.30
C VAL A 88 13.84 8.08 2.25
N CYS A 89 13.19 8.55 3.33
CA CYS A 89 13.86 9.37 4.35
C CYS A 89 15.05 8.64 5.00
N TYR A 90 14.90 7.34 5.30
CA TYR A 90 15.99 6.52 5.83
C TYR A 90 17.17 6.41 4.86
N LEU A 91 16.90 6.20 3.56
CA LEU A 91 17.96 6.13 2.56
C LEU A 91 18.69 7.46 2.38
N ILE A 92 17.97 8.57 2.42
CA ILE A 92 18.56 9.92 2.40
C ILE A 92 19.43 10.13 3.64
N TRP A 93 18.92 9.77 4.83
CA TRP A 93 19.64 9.90 6.10
C TRP A 93 20.96 9.12 6.11
N GLU A 94 20.96 7.91 5.56
CA GLU A 94 22.14 7.05 5.42
C GLU A 94 23.03 7.43 4.23
N ASN A 95 22.76 8.56 3.56
CA ASN A 95 23.50 9.07 2.39
C ASN A 95 23.56 8.10 1.19
N TYR A 96 22.56 7.23 1.02
CA TYR A 96 22.44 6.45 -0.20
C TYR A 96 22.12 7.38 -1.39
N SER A 97 22.74 7.10 -2.53
CA SER A 97 22.62 7.92 -3.74
C SER A 97 22.49 7.04 -5.00
N GLY A 98 22.26 7.68 -6.15
CA GLY A 98 22.11 6.99 -7.44
C GLY A 98 20.88 6.09 -7.48
N LEU A 99 21.02 4.89 -8.05
CA LEU A 99 19.91 3.95 -8.25
C LEU A 99 19.22 3.54 -6.94
N THR A 100 19.98 3.43 -5.85
CA THR A 100 19.46 3.02 -4.54
C THR A 100 18.48 4.04 -3.96
N LEU A 101 18.62 5.31 -4.32
CA LEU A 101 17.67 6.37 -3.93
C LEU A 101 16.60 6.62 -5.01
N PHE A 102 16.98 6.54 -6.29
CA PHE A 102 16.07 6.83 -7.40
C PHE A 102 14.88 5.86 -7.47
N ILE A 103 15.12 4.56 -7.25
CA ILE A 103 14.06 3.54 -7.33
C ILE A 103 13.00 3.78 -6.25
N PRO A 104 13.33 3.88 -4.94
CA PRO A 104 12.34 4.12 -3.90
C PRO A 104 11.60 5.45 -4.04
N VAL A 105 12.28 6.53 -4.48
CA VAL A 105 11.63 7.82 -4.74
C VAL A 105 10.61 7.71 -5.88
N THR A 106 10.97 7.01 -6.96
CA THR A 106 10.05 6.79 -8.09
C THR A 106 8.84 5.96 -7.65
N LEU A 107 9.05 4.91 -6.86
CA LEU A 107 7.98 4.10 -6.29
C LEU A 107 7.07 4.93 -5.37
N LEU A 108 7.64 5.78 -4.51
CA LEU A 108 6.87 6.68 -3.66
C LEU A 108 5.97 7.59 -4.50
N LEU A 109 6.49 8.21 -5.55
CA LEU A 109 5.69 9.07 -6.44
C LEU A 109 4.55 8.29 -7.13
N LEU A 110 4.81 7.05 -7.56
CA LEU A 110 3.78 6.19 -8.14
C LEU A 110 2.68 5.86 -7.11
N ILE A 111 3.06 5.56 -5.87
CA ILE A 111 2.10 5.27 -4.79
C ILE A 111 1.30 6.51 -4.41
N VAL A 112 1.91 7.70 -4.40
CA VAL A 112 1.20 8.98 -4.23
C VAL A 112 0.17 9.19 -5.34
N GLY A 113 0.56 8.99 -6.60
CA GLY A 113 -0.36 9.10 -7.74
C GLY A 113 -1.52 8.10 -7.63
N TYR A 114 -1.23 6.86 -7.23
CA TYR A 114 -2.23 5.82 -7.01
C TYR A 114 -3.16 6.14 -5.83
N ALA A 115 -2.65 6.68 -4.74
CA ALA A 115 -3.44 7.11 -3.59
C ALA A 115 -4.42 8.24 -3.99
N ALA A 116 -3.94 9.23 -4.72
CA ALA A 116 -4.78 10.32 -5.23
C ALA A 116 -5.88 9.79 -6.18
N PHE A 117 -5.51 8.92 -7.12
CA PHE A 117 -6.47 8.27 -8.02
C PHE A 117 -7.55 7.52 -7.25
N THR A 118 -7.16 6.74 -6.24
CA THR A 118 -8.13 5.90 -5.54
C THR A 118 -9.01 6.69 -4.57
N TYR A 119 -8.45 7.70 -3.92
CA TYR A 119 -9.23 8.65 -3.13
C TYR A 119 -10.33 9.30 -3.98
N TYR A 120 -9.96 9.77 -5.18
CA TYR A 120 -10.91 10.33 -6.13
C TYR A 120 -11.98 9.32 -6.55
N ALA A 121 -11.60 8.08 -6.87
CA ALA A 121 -12.53 7.01 -7.24
C ALA A 121 -13.55 6.69 -6.13
N LEU A 122 -13.10 6.65 -4.87
CA LEU A 122 -13.96 6.41 -3.71
C LEU A 122 -14.90 7.60 -3.44
N TYR A 123 -14.40 8.84 -3.54
CA TYR A 123 -15.19 10.06 -3.39
C TYR A 123 -16.31 10.15 -4.42
N LEU A 124 -16.00 9.90 -5.69
CA LEU A 124 -16.99 9.91 -6.78
C LEU A 124 -18.11 8.90 -6.56
N HIS A 125 -17.76 7.72 -6.06
CA HIS A 125 -18.74 6.68 -5.81
C HIS A 125 -19.66 7.03 -4.64
N GLN A 126 -19.14 7.63 -3.54
CA GLN A 126 -19.97 8.14 -2.44
C GLN A 126 -20.94 9.23 -2.91
N ARG A 127 -20.48 10.14 -3.77
CA ARG A 127 -21.33 11.23 -4.29
C ARG A 127 -22.49 10.71 -5.15
N LYS A 128 -22.26 9.68 -5.98
CA LYS A 128 -23.33 9.04 -6.75
C LYS A 128 -24.38 8.40 -5.84
N THR A 129 -23.97 7.69 -4.81
CA THR A 129 -24.90 7.04 -3.87
C THR A 129 -25.73 8.01 -3.03
N LEU A 130 -25.28 9.27 -2.88
CA LEU A 130 -26.03 10.30 -2.15
C LEU A 130 -27.02 11.07 -3.03
N ASN A 131 -26.84 11.05 -4.36
CA ASN A 131 -27.62 11.85 -5.31
C ASN A 131 -28.69 11.04 -6.07
N GLU A 132 -28.70 9.72 -5.95
CA GLU A 132 -29.80 8.88 -6.45
C GLU A 132 -30.91 8.86 -5.39
N PRO A 133 -32.09 9.47 -5.64
CA PRO A 133 -33.21 9.35 -4.72
C PRO A 133 -33.58 7.87 -4.61
N GLU A 134 -33.76 7.39 -3.38
CA GLU A 134 -34.34 6.07 -3.14
C GLU A 134 -35.73 6.06 -3.76
N HIS A 135 -35.84 5.50 -4.97
CA HIS A 135 -37.13 5.17 -5.55
C HIS A 135 -37.69 4.00 -4.72
N VAL A 136 -38.47 4.38 -3.72
CA VAL A 136 -39.38 3.52 -2.94
C VAL A 136 -40.47 2.97 -3.85
#